data_AF-A0AAP4RAI8-F1
#
_entry.id   AF-A0AAP4RAI8-F1
#
_cell.length_a   1.000
_cell.length_b   1.000
_cell.length_c   1.000
_cell.angle_alpha   90.00
_cell.angle_beta   90.00
_cell.angle_gamma   90.00
#
_symmetry.space_group_name_H-M   'P 1'
#
loop_
_entity.id
_entity.type
_entity.pdbx_description
1 polymer ?
#
loop_
_entity_poly.entity_id
_entity_poly.type
_entity_poly.pdbx_seq_one_letter_code
_entity_poly.pdbx_strand_id
1 'polypeptide(L)'
;MPRPLENPERKGDESLFSLALNARCEYALMRLRVVAGEIGSPAFKHHLAEANRLAARAGYLYAREPIPTLLRDAEELEDAWNDGVKKCEEERRAAGEQIRRPDIEKLIDEKDWYALGLPFPEQILWSLKRGDRVLIRWHFLTPNVNSVTYGNPYRDAALFGTLDDLSVEDLDVLLSDIARGRPWRRVRYRSRE
;
A
#
# COMPACT_ATOMS: atom_id res chain seq x y z
N MET A 1 15.83 -25.82 5.37
CA MET A 1 15.47 -24.46 5.81
C MET A 1 15.78 -23.51 4.65
N PRO A 2 14.81 -22.81 4.05
CA PRO A 2 15.11 -21.75 3.09
C PRO A 2 15.81 -20.62 3.85
N ARG A 3 16.93 -20.12 3.33
CA ARG A 3 17.60 -18.94 3.90
C ARG A 3 16.62 -17.76 3.82
N PRO A 4 16.48 -16.94 4.88
CA PRO A 4 15.76 -15.68 4.78
C PRO A 4 16.40 -14.86 3.67
N LEU A 5 15.60 -14.29 2.78
CA LEU A 5 16.04 -13.32 1.77
C LEU A 5 16.85 -12.23 2.48
N GLU A 6 18.17 -12.28 2.32
CA GLU A 6 19.08 -11.27 2.86
C GLU A 6 18.71 -9.93 2.23
N ASN A 7 18.40 -8.94 3.07
CA ASN A 7 18.13 -7.60 2.59
C ASN A 7 19.40 -7.09 1.88
N PRO A 8 19.35 -6.75 0.58
CA PRO A 8 20.52 -6.36 -0.21
C PRO A 8 21.22 -5.09 0.30
N GLU A 9 20.58 -4.35 1.21
CA GLU A 9 21.19 -3.19 1.88
C GLU A 9 22.05 -3.52 3.11
N ARG A 10 22.11 -4.78 3.55
CA ARG A 10 22.95 -5.17 4.69
C ARG A 10 24.42 -5.13 4.29
N LYS A 11 25.18 -4.20 4.86
CA LYS A 11 26.65 -4.27 4.81
C LYS A 11 27.12 -5.37 5.78
N GLY A 12 28.22 -6.06 5.43
CA GLY A 12 28.71 -7.25 6.15
C GLY A 12 28.93 -7.08 7.66
N ASP A 13 29.08 -5.84 8.14
CA ASP A 13 29.31 -5.52 9.55
C ASP A 13 28.04 -5.03 10.30
N GLU A 14 26.90 -4.87 9.62
CA GLU A 14 25.64 -4.35 10.17
C GLU A 14 24.76 -5.47 10.76
N SER A 15 25.28 -6.21 11.73
CA SER A 15 24.48 -7.18 12.48
C SER A 15 23.45 -6.47 13.38
N LEU A 16 22.30 -7.11 13.62
CA LEU A 16 21.27 -6.60 14.55
C LEU A 16 21.87 -6.27 15.92
N PHE A 17 22.73 -7.16 16.43
CA PHE A 17 23.42 -6.97 17.70
C PHE A 17 24.35 -5.75 17.66
N SER A 18 25.19 -5.62 16.63
CA SER A 18 26.12 -4.49 16.49
C SER A 18 25.40 -3.15 16.43
N LEU A 19 24.31 -3.07 15.66
CA LEU A 19 23.51 -1.84 15.54
C LEU A 19 22.83 -1.49 16.87
N ALA A 20 22.22 -2.47 17.54
CA ALA A 20 21.55 -2.25 18.82
C ALA A 20 22.55 -1.88 19.93
N LEU A 21 23.72 -2.52 19.97
CA LEU A 21 24.79 -2.20 20.91
C LEU A 21 25.30 -0.77 20.69
N ASN A 22 25.60 -0.40 19.44
CA ASN A 22 26.10 0.94 19.13
C ASN A 22 25.06 2.02 19.44
N ALA A 23 23.77 1.78 19.12
CA ALA A 23 22.70 2.69 19.49
C ALA A 23 22.64 2.91 21.01
N ARG A 24 22.80 1.83 21.79
CA ARG A 24 22.82 1.91 23.25
C ARG A 24 24.05 2.64 23.79
N CYS A 25 25.23 2.42 23.20
CA CYS A 25 26.45 3.14 23.55
C CYS A 25 26.30 4.65 23.31
N GLU A 26 25.79 5.05 22.15
CA GLU A 26 25.53 6.45 21.81
C GLU A 26 24.49 7.08 22.75
N TYR A 27 23.42 6.35 23.08
CA TYR A 27 22.43 6.81 24.05
C TYR A 27 23.03 6.97 25.45
N ALA A 28 23.93 6.07 25.87
CA ALA A 28 24.64 6.21 27.15
C ALA A 28 25.55 7.45 27.15
N LEU A 29 26.27 7.72 26.06
CA LEU A 29 27.08 8.94 25.90
C LEU A 29 26.21 10.20 25.97
N MET A 30 25.03 10.18 25.34
CA MET A 30 24.04 11.25 25.47
C MET A 30 23.61 11.46 26.92
N ARG A 31 23.31 10.37 27.65
CA ARG A 31 22.92 10.44 29.08
C ARG A 31 24.02 11.01 29.97
N LEU A 32 25.28 10.75 29.67
CA LEU A 32 26.40 11.39 30.38
C LEU A 32 26.40 12.91 30.19
N ARG A 33 26.02 13.41 29.01
CA ARG A 33 25.85 14.85 28.75
C ARG A 33 24.72 15.45 29.57
N VAL A 34 23.62 14.71 29.76
CA VAL A 34 22.51 15.13 30.64
C VAL A 34 23.00 15.30 32.07
N VAL A 35 23.74 14.31 32.59
CA VAL A 35 24.29 14.35 33.96
C VAL A 35 25.30 15.50 34.12
N ALA A 36 26.06 15.83 33.08
CA ALA A 36 26.96 16.97 33.06
C ALA A 36 26.25 18.34 32.91
N GLY A 37 24.92 18.37 32.77
CA GLY A 37 24.15 19.60 32.56
C GLY A 37 24.29 20.19 31.15
N GLU A 38 24.83 19.42 30.19
CA GLU A 38 25.12 19.84 28.80
C GLU A 38 23.95 19.56 27.84
N ILE A 39 22.71 19.61 28.34
CA ILE A 39 21.51 19.36 27.53
C ILE A 39 21.43 20.38 26.40
N GLY A 40 21.19 19.91 25.17
CA GLY A 40 21.08 20.75 23.98
C GLY A 40 22.41 21.21 23.37
N SER A 41 23.54 20.85 23.97
CA SER A 41 24.86 21.04 23.38
C SER A 41 25.01 20.29 22.04
N PRO A 42 25.97 20.69 21.18
CA PRO A 42 26.25 19.96 19.95
C PRO A 42 26.59 18.48 20.20
N ALA A 43 27.34 18.18 21.26
CA ALA A 43 27.69 16.80 21.63
C ALA A 43 26.46 15.99 22.06
N PHE A 44 25.58 16.57 22.90
CA PHE A 44 24.31 15.96 23.27
C PHE A 44 23.46 15.63 22.03
N LYS A 45 23.28 16.60 21.14
CA LYS A 45 22.49 16.44 19.92
C LYS A 45 23.07 15.39 18.98
N HIS A 46 24.38 15.34 18.85
CA HIS A 46 25.08 14.35 18.03
C HIS A 46 24.81 12.93 18.52
N HIS A 47 25.07 12.65 19.79
CA HIS A 47 24.88 11.31 20.36
C HIS A 47 23.41 10.88 20.34
N LEU A 48 22.47 11.79 20.59
CA LEU A 48 21.03 11.50 20.45
C LEU A 48 20.67 11.14 19.01
N ALA A 49 21.12 11.94 18.04
CA ALA A 49 20.84 11.71 16.64
C ALA A 49 21.43 10.38 16.15
N GLU A 50 22.67 10.06 16.56
CA GLU A 50 23.34 8.83 16.15
C GLU A 50 22.70 7.59 16.78
N ALA A 51 22.31 7.66 18.06
CA ALA A 51 21.58 6.59 18.72
C ALA A 51 20.25 6.27 18.00
N ASN A 52 19.47 7.30 17.68
CA ASN A 52 18.20 7.15 16.95
C ASN A 52 18.43 6.63 15.53
N ARG A 53 19.45 7.14 14.83
CA ARG A 53 19.79 6.69 13.47
C ARG A 53 20.12 5.20 13.45
N LEU A 54 20.89 4.72 14.40
CA LEU A 54 21.28 3.31 14.51
C LEU A 54 20.09 2.41 14.88
N ALA A 55 19.26 2.83 15.84
CA ALA A 55 18.04 2.11 16.22
C ALA A 55 17.05 1.99 15.04
N ALA A 56 16.81 3.10 14.32
CA ALA A 56 15.97 3.11 13.13
C ALA A 56 16.55 2.26 11.99
N ARG A 57 17.87 2.30 11.78
CA ARG A 57 18.55 1.43 10.79
C ARG A 57 18.38 -0.04 11.14
N ALA A 58 18.47 -0.39 12.43
CA ALA A 58 18.25 -1.75 12.90
C ALA A 58 16.80 -2.20 12.67
N GLY A 59 15.82 -1.37 13.04
CA GLY A 59 14.41 -1.65 12.80
C GLY A 59 14.07 -1.80 11.32
N TYR A 60 14.68 -0.97 10.47
CA TYR A 60 14.51 -1.06 9.02
C TYR A 60 15.08 -2.36 8.43
N LEU A 61 16.32 -2.73 8.78
CA LEU A 61 16.98 -3.91 8.24
C LEU A 61 16.46 -5.24 8.80
N TYR A 62 15.90 -5.21 10.02
CA TYR A 62 15.47 -6.37 10.79
C TYR A 62 14.00 -6.26 11.21
N ALA A 63 13.15 -5.65 10.37
CA ALA A 63 11.73 -5.36 10.64
C ALA A 63 10.86 -6.57 11.03
N ARG A 64 11.33 -7.81 10.82
CA ARG A 64 10.61 -9.04 11.18
C ARG A 64 11.10 -9.67 12.48
N GLU A 65 12.18 -9.16 13.04
CA GLU A 65 12.73 -9.62 14.30
C GLU A 65 12.09 -8.86 15.46
N PRO A 66 11.97 -9.46 16.65
CA PRO A 66 11.53 -8.74 17.83
C PRO A 66 12.54 -7.64 18.19
N ILE A 67 12.04 -6.53 18.77
CA ILE A 67 12.91 -5.45 19.24
C ILE A 67 13.94 -6.00 20.26
N PRO A 68 15.26 -5.78 20.04
CA PRO A 68 16.30 -6.21 20.96
C PRO A 68 16.14 -5.60 22.35
N THR A 69 16.41 -6.37 23.40
CA THR A 69 16.33 -5.90 24.80
C THR A 69 17.16 -4.63 25.03
N LEU A 70 18.31 -4.50 24.37
CA LEU A 70 19.20 -3.33 24.45
C LEU A 70 18.52 -2.00 24.08
N LEU A 71 17.43 -2.04 23.29
CA LEU A 71 16.69 -0.86 22.86
C LEU A 71 15.42 -0.61 23.68
N ARG A 72 14.89 -1.63 24.38
CA ARG A 72 13.63 -1.52 25.15
C ARG A 72 13.76 -0.67 26.41
N ASP A 73 14.95 -0.58 26.98
CA ASP A 73 15.18 0.15 28.23
C ASP A 73 15.23 1.69 28.05
N ALA A 74 14.97 2.18 26.83
CA ALA A 74 14.89 3.60 26.50
C ALA A 74 13.77 3.84 25.50
N GLU A 75 12.71 4.54 25.92
CA GLU A 75 11.52 4.83 25.11
C GLU A 75 11.90 5.46 23.75
N GLU A 76 12.86 6.38 23.73
CA GLU A 76 13.26 7.04 22.48
C GLU A 76 13.96 6.09 21.48
N LEU A 77 14.64 5.04 21.97
CA LEU A 77 15.27 4.04 21.09
C LEU A 77 14.25 3.03 20.57
N GLU A 78 13.24 2.70 21.37
CA GLU A 78 12.13 1.87 20.96
C GLU A 78 11.29 2.57 19.88
N ASP A 79 10.98 3.85 20.05
CA ASP A 79 10.31 4.66 19.04
C ASP A 79 11.11 4.70 17.73
N ALA A 80 12.41 4.98 17.81
CA ALA A 80 13.28 5.01 16.64
C ALA A 80 13.34 3.66 15.92
N TRP A 81 13.39 2.53 16.65
CA TRP A 81 13.27 1.19 16.06
C TRP A 81 11.96 1.04 15.29
N ASN A 82 10.83 1.37 15.92
CA ASN A 82 9.49 1.23 15.34
C ASN A 82 9.32 2.09 14.08
N ASP A 83 9.88 3.30 14.06
CA ASP A 83 9.92 4.16 12.87
C ASP A 83 10.66 3.48 11.71
N GLY A 84 11.79 2.84 12.01
CA GLY A 84 12.54 2.04 11.04
C GLY A 84 11.74 0.88 10.46
N VAL A 85 11.05 0.12 11.33
CA VAL A 85 10.15 -0.98 10.92
C VAL A 85 9.07 -0.48 9.99
N LYS A 86 8.36 0.58 10.41
CA LYS A 86 7.26 1.18 9.64
C LYS A 86 7.73 1.63 8.26
N LYS A 87 8.88 2.30 8.18
CA LYS A 87 9.46 2.72 6.90
C LYS A 87 9.73 1.52 5.97
N CYS A 88 10.29 0.43 6.49
CA CYS A 88 10.53 -0.79 5.70
C CYS A 88 9.23 -1.39 5.17
N GLU A 89 8.17 -1.41 5.99
CA GLU A 89 6.86 -1.92 5.57
C GLU A 89 6.19 -1.04 4.52
N GLU A 90 6.27 0.28 4.67
CA GLU A 90 5.75 1.24 3.69
C GLU A 90 6.45 1.09 2.34
N GLU A 91 7.78 0.98 2.32
CA GLU A 91 8.54 0.77 1.10
C GLU A 91 8.22 -0.59 0.45
N ARG A 92 8.08 -1.65 1.24
CA ARG A 92 7.64 -2.97 0.72
C ARG A 92 6.23 -2.92 0.14
N ARG A 93 5.31 -2.20 0.78
CA ARG A 93 3.95 -2.01 0.28
C ARG A 93 3.97 -1.24 -1.04
N ALA A 94 4.70 -0.14 -1.10
CA ALA A 94 4.87 0.66 -2.32
C ALA A 94 5.53 -0.14 -3.45
N ALA A 95 6.57 -0.94 -3.17
CA ALA A 95 7.20 -1.81 -4.16
C ALA A 95 6.25 -2.91 -4.65
N GLY A 96 5.47 -3.52 -3.75
CA GLY A 96 4.44 -4.50 -4.12
C GLY A 96 3.33 -3.91 -4.99
N GLU A 97 2.92 -2.66 -4.72
CA GLU A 97 1.98 -1.91 -5.57
C GLU A 97 2.60 -1.58 -6.93
N GLN A 98 3.88 -1.23 -6.98
CA GLN A 98 4.59 -0.95 -8.24
C GLN A 98 4.76 -2.19 -9.12
N ILE A 99 4.93 -3.39 -8.55
CA ILE A 99 5.01 -4.64 -9.34
C ILE A 99 3.63 -5.06 -9.84
N ARG A 100 2.58 -4.92 -9.02
CA ARG A 100 1.22 -5.29 -9.41
C ARG A 100 0.64 -4.39 -10.50
N ARG A 101 1.08 -3.14 -10.61
CA ARG A 101 0.56 -2.19 -11.61
C ARG A 101 0.87 -2.61 -13.06
N PRO A 102 2.13 -2.90 -13.45
CA PRO A 102 2.46 -3.43 -14.77
C PRO A 102 1.74 -4.72 -15.11
N ASP A 103 1.60 -5.64 -14.14
CA ASP A 103 0.88 -6.89 -14.35
C ASP A 103 -0.61 -6.66 -14.61
N ILE A 104 -1.24 -5.72 -13.88
CA ILE A 104 -2.64 -5.34 -14.11
C ILE A 104 -2.81 -4.66 -15.47
N GLU A 105 -1.94 -3.73 -15.85
CA GLU A 105 -2.04 -3.06 -17.16
C GLU A 105 -1.87 -4.05 -18.31
N LYS A 106 -0.93 -5.00 -18.21
CA LYS A 106 -0.76 -6.05 -19.20
C LYS A 106 -2.02 -6.91 -19.34
N LEU A 107 -2.63 -7.33 -18.22
CA LEU A 107 -3.85 -8.12 -18.24
C LEU A 107 -5.05 -7.32 -18.80
N ILE A 108 -5.09 -6.01 -18.58
CA ILE A 108 -6.09 -5.11 -19.18
C ILE A 108 -5.89 -5.03 -20.70
N ASP A 109 -4.65 -4.84 -21.17
CA ASP A 109 -4.32 -4.76 -22.60
C ASP A 109 -4.63 -6.08 -23.33
N GLU A 110 -4.40 -7.22 -22.67
CA GLU A 110 -4.75 -8.57 -23.16
C GLU A 110 -6.25 -8.89 -23.01
N LYS A 111 -7.03 -8.01 -22.37
CA LYS A 111 -8.44 -8.23 -21.99
C LYS A 111 -8.68 -9.53 -21.23
N ASP A 112 -7.71 -9.97 -20.42
CA ASP A 112 -7.82 -11.15 -19.57
C ASP A 112 -8.56 -10.81 -18.27
N TRP A 113 -9.86 -10.56 -18.42
CA TRP A 113 -10.75 -10.22 -17.32
C TRP A 113 -10.82 -11.33 -16.27
N TYR A 114 -10.69 -12.59 -16.69
CA TYR A 114 -10.71 -13.73 -15.79
C TYR A 114 -9.51 -13.75 -14.85
N ALA A 115 -8.29 -13.51 -15.36
CA ALA A 115 -7.09 -13.38 -14.52
C ALA A 115 -7.17 -12.18 -13.57
N LEU A 116 -7.90 -11.13 -13.95
CA LEU A 116 -8.23 -9.99 -13.07
C LEU A 116 -9.34 -10.32 -12.06
N GLY A 117 -9.95 -11.50 -12.11
CA GLY A 117 -11.08 -11.89 -11.26
C GLY A 117 -12.31 -11.04 -11.51
N LEU A 118 -12.52 -10.62 -12.75
CA LEU A 118 -13.64 -9.80 -13.22
C LEU A 118 -14.49 -10.58 -14.22
N PRO A 119 -15.82 -10.34 -14.27
CA PRO A 119 -16.67 -10.93 -15.30
C PRO A 119 -16.37 -10.34 -16.68
N PHE A 120 -16.63 -11.12 -17.73
CA PHE A 120 -16.47 -10.65 -19.10
C PHE A 120 -17.52 -9.58 -19.45
N PRO A 121 -17.15 -8.49 -20.15
CA PRO A 121 -18.06 -7.43 -20.59
C PRO A 121 -19.34 -7.95 -21.26
N GLU A 122 -19.22 -8.96 -22.12
CA GLU A 122 -20.34 -9.55 -22.86
C GLU A 122 -21.33 -10.24 -21.91
N GLN A 123 -20.82 -10.90 -20.87
CA GLN A 123 -21.63 -11.56 -19.85
C GLN A 123 -22.37 -10.53 -18.99
N ILE A 124 -21.71 -9.41 -18.66
CA ILE A 124 -22.33 -8.30 -17.95
C ILE A 124 -23.46 -7.72 -18.79
N LEU A 125 -23.18 -7.37 -20.05
CA LEU A 125 -24.16 -6.78 -20.96
C LEU A 125 -25.37 -7.69 -21.17
N TRP A 126 -25.13 -8.99 -21.38
CA TRP A 126 -26.19 -9.98 -21.53
C TRP A 126 -27.06 -10.08 -20.27
N SER A 127 -26.45 -10.10 -19.09
CA SER A 127 -27.17 -10.15 -17.81
C SER A 127 -28.01 -8.88 -17.60
N LEU A 128 -27.45 -7.70 -17.87
CA LEU A 128 -28.17 -6.43 -17.74
C LEU A 128 -29.37 -6.35 -18.69
N LYS A 129 -29.23 -6.81 -19.94
CA LYS A 129 -30.33 -6.87 -20.92
C LYS A 129 -31.45 -7.83 -20.53
N ARG A 130 -31.16 -8.82 -19.70
CA ARG A 130 -32.15 -9.72 -19.11
C ARG A 130 -32.84 -9.15 -17.86
N GLY A 131 -32.40 -7.98 -17.39
CA GLY A 131 -32.88 -7.38 -16.15
C GLY A 131 -32.16 -7.88 -14.90
N ASP A 132 -31.07 -8.65 -15.04
CA ASP A 132 -30.33 -9.20 -13.91
C ASP A 132 -29.32 -8.17 -13.37
N ARG A 133 -29.21 -8.09 -12.03
CA ARG A 133 -28.16 -7.30 -11.37
C ARG A 133 -26.82 -8.04 -11.43
N VAL A 134 -25.73 -7.30 -11.62
CA VAL A 134 -24.38 -7.87 -11.73
C VAL A 134 -23.48 -7.33 -10.62
N LEU A 135 -22.83 -8.23 -9.88
CA LEU A 135 -21.83 -7.89 -8.86
C LEU A 135 -20.43 -7.84 -9.50
N ILE A 136 -19.75 -6.71 -9.35
CA ILE A 136 -18.37 -6.48 -9.78
C ILE A 136 -17.59 -5.92 -8.60
N ARG A 137 -16.72 -6.73 -7.98
CA ARG A 137 -15.85 -6.37 -6.84
C ARG A 137 -16.50 -5.38 -5.86
N TRP A 138 -17.48 -5.87 -5.08
CA TRP A 138 -18.24 -5.14 -4.05
C TRP A 138 -19.19 -4.05 -4.57
N HIS A 139 -19.37 -3.92 -5.88
CA HIS A 139 -20.30 -2.96 -6.49
C HIS A 139 -21.34 -3.66 -7.36
N PHE A 140 -22.51 -3.06 -7.49
CA PHE A 140 -23.62 -3.62 -8.27
C PHE A 140 -23.93 -2.72 -9.47
N LEU A 141 -24.01 -3.32 -10.65
CA LEU A 141 -24.71 -2.77 -11.80
C LEU A 141 -26.15 -3.29 -11.76
N THR A 142 -27.11 -2.38 -11.73
CA THR A 142 -28.53 -2.68 -11.62
C THR A 142 -29.27 -2.06 -12.81
N PRO A 143 -29.88 -2.88 -13.69
CA PRO A 143 -30.72 -2.37 -14.74
C PRO A 143 -32.04 -1.84 -14.15
N ASN A 144 -32.51 -0.74 -14.72
CA ASN A 144 -33.80 -0.09 -14.50
C ASN A 144 -34.39 0.19 -15.90
N VAL A 145 -35.70 0.41 -15.99
CA VAL A 145 -36.53 0.46 -17.22
C VAL A 145 -35.74 0.73 -18.51
N ASN A 146 -35.04 1.87 -18.60
CA ASN A 146 -34.15 2.22 -19.73
C ASN A 146 -32.73 2.62 -19.32
N SER A 147 -32.31 2.38 -18.08
CA SER A 147 -31.04 2.86 -17.54
C SER A 147 -30.32 1.82 -16.70
N VAL A 148 -29.01 1.92 -16.63
CA VAL A 148 -28.19 1.11 -15.72
C VAL A 148 -27.69 2.03 -14.63
N THR A 149 -27.93 1.65 -13.38
CA THR A 149 -27.39 2.33 -12.21
C THR A 149 -26.27 1.51 -11.60
N TYR A 150 -25.31 2.20 -11.01
CA TYR A 150 -24.17 1.62 -10.34
C TYR A 150 -24.19 2.05 -8.87
N GLY A 151 -24.07 1.10 -7.96
CA GLY A 151 -24.11 1.39 -6.52
C GLY A 151 -23.21 0.48 -5.71
N ASN A 152 -22.76 1.00 -4.57
CA ASN A 152 -22.22 0.21 -3.47
C ASN A 152 -23.32 0.15 -2.39
N PRO A 153 -23.50 -0.95 -1.63
CA PRO A 153 -24.46 -1.01 -0.52
C PRO A 153 -24.38 0.16 0.50
N TYR A 154 -23.28 0.92 0.51
CA TYR A 154 -23.07 2.06 1.41
C TYR A 154 -23.21 3.46 0.76
N ARG A 155 -23.58 3.57 -0.52
CA ARG A 155 -23.73 4.86 -1.22
C ARG A 155 -24.95 4.88 -2.15
N ASP A 156 -25.45 6.08 -2.42
CA ASP A 156 -26.51 6.30 -3.41
C ASP A 156 -26.08 5.79 -4.79
N ALA A 157 -27.00 5.10 -5.47
CA ALA A 157 -26.77 4.58 -6.80
C ALA A 157 -26.63 5.74 -7.80
N ALA A 158 -25.55 5.73 -8.58
CA ALA A 158 -25.29 6.71 -9.64
C ALA A 158 -25.74 6.15 -11.00
N LEU A 159 -26.20 7.02 -11.89
CA LEU A 159 -26.50 6.64 -13.27
C LEU A 159 -25.20 6.28 -14.00
N PHE A 160 -25.15 5.07 -14.56
CA PHE A 160 -24.02 4.58 -15.37
C PHE A 160 -24.24 4.87 -16.86
N GLY A 161 -25.45 4.60 -17.37
CA GLY A 161 -25.81 4.84 -18.76
C GLY A 161 -27.23 4.40 -19.10
N THR A 162 -27.63 4.54 -20.35
CA THR A 162 -28.86 3.96 -20.91
C THR A 162 -28.61 2.50 -21.30
N LEU A 163 -29.59 1.62 -21.07
CA LEU A 163 -29.42 0.18 -21.33
C LEU A 163 -29.24 -0.12 -22.83
N ASP A 164 -29.87 0.68 -23.69
CA ASP A 164 -29.83 0.52 -25.15
C ASP A 164 -28.53 1.01 -25.78
N ASP A 165 -27.89 2.02 -25.20
CA ASP A 165 -26.63 2.58 -25.70
C ASP A 165 -25.40 1.93 -25.05
N LEU A 166 -25.58 1.07 -24.05
CA LEU A 166 -24.48 0.45 -23.33
C LEU A 166 -23.75 -0.55 -24.22
N SER A 167 -22.47 -0.28 -24.46
CA SER A 167 -21.60 -1.12 -25.30
C SER A 167 -20.63 -1.98 -24.48
N VAL A 168 -19.99 -2.94 -25.14
CA VAL A 168 -18.90 -3.74 -24.55
C VAL A 168 -17.69 -2.84 -24.25
N GLU A 169 -17.43 -1.85 -25.10
CA GLU A 169 -16.33 -0.90 -24.93
C GLU A 169 -16.50 -0.03 -23.67
N ASP A 170 -17.73 0.38 -23.35
CA ASP A 170 -18.02 1.13 -22.12
C ASP A 170 -17.76 0.28 -20.87
N LEU A 171 -18.07 -1.02 -20.96
CA LEU A 171 -17.83 -1.99 -19.90
C LEU A 171 -16.34 -2.33 -19.77
N ASP A 172 -15.59 -2.42 -20.87
CA ASP A 172 -14.13 -2.57 -20.86
C ASP A 172 -13.47 -1.42 -20.09
N VAL A 173 -13.89 -0.18 -20.35
CA VAL A 173 -13.37 1.01 -19.65
C VAL A 173 -13.69 0.94 -18.15
N LEU A 174 -14.93 0.58 -17.80
CA LEU A 174 -15.34 0.40 -16.40
C LEU A 174 -14.50 -0.67 -15.69
N LEU A 175 -14.35 -1.85 -16.30
CA LEU A 175 -13.59 -2.97 -15.72
C LEU A 175 -12.11 -2.61 -15.58
N SER A 176 -11.55 -1.88 -16.54
CA SER A 176 -10.18 -1.39 -16.46
C SER A 176 -9.99 -0.41 -15.29
N ASP A 177 -10.91 0.52 -15.08
CA ASP A 177 -10.86 1.45 -13.94
C ASP A 177 -11.00 0.71 -12.59
N ILE A 178 -11.88 -0.30 -12.53
CA ILE A 178 -12.04 -1.17 -11.36
C ILE A 178 -10.76 -1.97 -11.10
N ALA A 179 -10.14 -2.55 -12.13
CA ALA A 179 -8.90 -3.30 -12.04
C ALA A 179 -7.76 -2.42 -11.52
N ARG A 180 -7.69 -1.15 -11.95
CA ARG A 180 -6.73 -0.15 -11.46
C ARG A 180 -7.03 0.41 -10.07
N GLY A 181 -8.20 0.11 -9.50
CA GLY A 181 -8.66 0.68 -8.23
C GLY A 181 -8.89 2.19 -8.28
N ARG A 182 -9.16 2.76 -9.46
CA ARG A 182 -9.40 4.19 -9.63
C ARG A 182 -10.87 4.52 -9.37
N PRO A 183 -11.16 5.70 -8.78
CA PRO A 183 -12.52 6.22 -8.79
C PRO A 183 -12.93 6.45 -10.25
N TRP A 184 -13.96 5.74 -10.69
CA TRP A 184 -14.48 5.81 -12.05
C TRP A 184 -14.99 7.23 -12.34
N ARG A 185 -14.55 7.81 -13.46
CA ARG A 185 -15.08 9.08 -13.97
C ARG A 185 -16.37 8.81 -14.73
N ARG A 186 -17.41 9.61 -14.46
CA ARG A 186 -18.65 9.67 -15.25
C ARG A 186 -18.33 9.48 -16.74
N VAL A 187 -18.91 8.48 -17.39
CA VAL A 187 -18.94 8.41 -18.84
C VAL A 187 -19.72 9.65 -19.29
N ARG A 188 -19.04 10.61 -19.92
CA ARG A 188 -19.68 11.78 -20.51
C ARG A 188 -20.52 11.29 -21.69
N TYR A 189 -21.80 11.62 -21.67
CA TYR A 189 -22.70 11.46 -22.80
C TYR A 189 -22.05 11.99 -24.09
N ARG A 190 -22.01 11.14 -25.13
CA ARG A 190 -22.13 11.66 -26.49
C ARG A 190 -23.58 12.10 -26.63
N SER A 191 -23.81 13.41 -26.48
CA SER A 191 -25.02 14.03 -27.01
C SER A 191 -25.07 13.72 -28.51
N ARG A 192 -25.96 12.83 -28.94
CA ARG A 192 -26.38 12.80 -30.33
C ARG A 192 -27.31 13.99 -30.53
N GLU A 193 -26.78 15.07 -31.08
CA GLU A 193 -27.54 15.91 -32.02
C GLU A 193 -27.49 15.27 -33.41
#